data_AF-A0A2J0MRK0-F1
#
_entry.id   AF-A0A2J0MRK0-F1
#
_cell.length_a   1.000
_cell.length_b   1.000
_cell.length_c   1.000
_cell.angle_alpha   90.00
_cell.angle_beta   90.00
_cell.angle_gamma   90.00
#
_symmetry.space_group_name_H-M   'P 1'
#
loop_
_entity.id
_entity.type
_entity.pdbx_description
1 polymer ?
#
loop_
_entity_poly.entity_id
_entity_poly.type
_entity_poly.pdbx_seq_one_letter_code
_entity_poly.pdbx_strand_id
1 'polypeptide(L)'
;MCREVKQNDEVFGGLQVIFVGDFFQLPPVVKRVDEKDPQAMLIRDERESIFAYDCFAWENTKSVVCYITEQYRQDDREFLSILSAIRQNTFNKNHLYQIEKRKVQKDNFPENIPKLFSHNINVDFVNDETLSKIEKEVKIFTMSSQGKEILVSILQKGCLSPEKLSLKIGAEVMFTKNNQKEKFVNGTLGVVVDFHKSSKYPIVKTKNNRLIVVEPMEWSVEENGKIRAKIIQIPLRLAWAITVHKSQGMSMDGAIMDLSHVFEYGQGYVALSRVRRLSGLYIIGFNEKAFQVHPDVLLKDKIFRTASIDAEKVFSEIPSDKLTKMHDDFVISLGGKVISKFKNKKIVNNNFEEIRKKFPNAYRPWVKDDDEKLRILFAKNMSVKDIAKEFGRKRGAITSRLEKLELVK
;
A
#
# COMPACT_ATOMS: atom_id res chain seq x y z
N MET A 1 26.89 3.20 -8.84
CA MET A 1 26.96 2.83 -7.41
C MET A 1 27.21 1.33 -7.21
N CYS A 2 26.28 0.43 -7.51
CA CYS A 2 26.50 -1.00 -7.22
C CYS A 2 27.75 -1.58 -7.90
N ARG A 3 27.98 -1.24 -9.18
CA ARG A 3 29.19 -1.62 -9.92
C ARG A 3 30.48 -1.20 -9.22
N GLU A 4 30.54 0.08 -8.84
CA GLU A 4 31.67 0.68 -8.09
C GLU A 4 31.94 -0.04 -6.78
N VAL A 5 30.90 -0.20 -5.94
CA VAL A 5 31.03 -0.82 -4.61
C VAL A 5 31.42 -2.31 -4.71
N LYS A 6 30.91 -3.01 -5.72
CA LYS A 6 31.21 -4.42 -5.97
C LYS A 6 32.48 -4.66 -6.78
N GLN A 7 33.07 -3.60 -7.35
CA GLN A 7 34.13 -3.68 -8.35
C GLN A 7 33.79 -4.70 -9.46
N ASN A 8 32.54 -4.64 -9.95
CA ASN A 8 32.03 -5.55 -10.97
C ASN A 8 31.24 -4.73 -12.01
N ASP A 9 31.63 -4.82 -13.28
CA ASP A 9 31.04 -4.06 -14.39
C ASP A 9 29.71 -4.63 -14.90
N GLU A 10 29.30 -5.82 -14.45
CA GLU A 10 27.97 -6.37 -14.75
C GLU A 10 26.84 -5.42 -14.31
N VAL A 11 25.67 -5.53 -14.92
CA VAL A 11 24.51 -4.70 -14.54
C VAL A 11 24.21 -4.93 -13.04
N PHE A 12 24.00 -3.83 -12.29
CA PHE A 12 23.89 -3.83 -10.83
C PHE A 12 25.07 -4.49 -10.07
N GLY A 13 26.26 -4.61 -10.66
CA GLY A 13 27.43 -5.21 -10.01
C GLY A 13 27.28 -6.72 -9.77
N GLY A 14 26.58 -7.41 -10.67
CA GLY A 14 26.34 -8.86 -10.62
C GLY A 14 25.30 -9.30 -9.59
N LEU A 15 24.53 -8.35 -9.05
CA LEU A 15 23.45 -8.65 -8.11
C LEU A 15 22.24 -9.25 -8.84
N GLN A 16 21.62 -10.26 -8.23
CA GLN A 16 20.28 -10.67 -8.61
C GLN A 16 19.30 -9.58 -8.18
N VAL A 17 18.55 -9.03 -9.13
CA VAL A 17 17.58 -7.96 -8.88
C VAL A 17 16.17 -8.44 -9.21
N ILE A 18 15.24 -8.22 -8.28
CA ILE A 18 13.82 -8.50 -8.46
C ILE A 18 13.08 -7.15 -8.39
N PHE A 19 12.47 -6.76 -9.50
CA PHE A 19 11.62 -5.57 -9.55
C PHE A 19 10.16 -5.96 -9.32
N VAL A 20 9.48 -5.24 -8.43
CA VAL A 20 8.05 -5.41 -8.16
C VAL A 20 7.42 -4.03 -8.16
N GLY A 21 6.37 -3.85 -8.95
CA GLY A 21 5.71 -2.56 -9.08
C GLY A 21 4.54 -2.59 -10.04
N ASP A 22 3.91 -1.43 -10.21
CA ASP A 22 2.77 -1.24 -11.11
C ASP A 22 2.88 0.16 -11.72
N PHE A 23 3.31 0.25 -12.98
CA PHE A 23 3.54 1.53 -13.67
C PHE A 23 2.25 2.31 -13.95
N PHE A 24 1.07 1.69 -13.81
CA PHE A 24 -0.22 2.39 -13.86
C PHE A 24 -0.54 3.18 -12.60
N GLN A 25 0.25 3.02 -11.55
CA GLN A 25 0.15 3.85 -10.34
C GLN A 25 0.84 5.19 -10.57
N LEU A 26 1.18 5.89 -9.48
CA LEU A 26 1.79 7.20 -9.56
C LEU A 26 3.18 7.12 -10.21
N PRO A 27 3.47 7.99 -11.19
CA PRO A 27 4.82 8.12 -11.73
C PRO A 27 5.78 8.69 -10.68
N PRO A 28 7.11 8.61 -10.92
CA PRO A 28 8.08 9.31 -10.09
C PRO A 28 7.76 10.80 -9.96
N VAL A 29 7.97 11.36 -8.77
CA VAL A 29 7.74 12.79 -8.53
C VAL A 29 8.89 13.58 -9.17
N VAL A 30 8.65 14.12 -10.36
CA VAL A 30 9.60 15.01 -11.04
C VAL A 30 9.39 16.42 -10.51
N LYS A 31 10.46 17.04 -9.97
CA LYS A 31 10.43 18.49 -9.71
C LYS A 31 10.44 19.17 -11.06
N ARG A 32 9.28 19.65 -11.53
CA ARG A 32 9.24 20.48 -12.73
C ARG A 32 10.11 21.70 -12.47
N VAL A 33 11.17 21.85 -13.26
CA VAL A 33 11.87 23.13 -13.39
C VAL A 33 10.82 24.12 -13.92
N ASP A 34 10.72 25.30 -13.32
CA ASP A 34 9.73 26.30 -13.69
C ASP A 34 9.72 26.50 -15.21
N GLU A 35 8.58 26.27 -15.86
CA GLU A 35 8.39 26.42 -17.31
C GLU A 35 8.60 27.87 -17.80
N LYS A 36 8.87 28.80 -16.88
CA LYS A 36 9.15 30.22 -17.12
C LYS A 36 10.62 30.56 -17.31
N ASP A 37 11.55 29.60 -17.18
CA ASP A 37 12.97 29.81 -17.49
C ASP A 37 13.26 29.37 -18.95
N PRO A 38 13.44 30.32 -19.90
CA PRO A 38 13.73 29.99 -21.29
C PRO A 38 15.03 29.21 -21.47
N GLN A 39 15.96 29.32 -20.50
CA GLN A 39 17.25 28.66 -20.54
C GLN A 39 17.16 27.18 -20.13
N ALA A 40 16.17 26.83 -19.29
CA ALA A 40 15.86 25.44 -18.94
C ALA A 40 15.20 24.65 -20.09
N MET A 41 14.56 25.33 -21.05
CA MET A 41 14.01 24.68 -22.25
C MET A 41 15.08 24.25 -23.26
N LEU A 42 16.24 24.91 -23.27
CA LEU A 42 17.37 24.59 -24.17
C LEU A 42 18.20 23.39 -23.68
N ILE A 43 18.04 22.98 -22.42
CA ILE A 43 18.68 21.82 -21.80
C ILE A 43 17.62 20.73 -21.52
N ARG A 44 16.58 20.63 -22.34
CA ARG A 44 15.76 19.42 -22.35
C ARG A 44 16.51 18.39 -23.17
N ASP A 45 17.33 17.59 -22.49
CA ASP A 45 17.79 16.33 -23.05
C ASP A 45 16.54 15.54 -23.46
N GLU A 46 16.42 15.15 -24.74
CA GLU A 46 15.19 14.63 -25.36
C GLU A 46 14.72 13.27 -24.79
N ARG A 47 15.31 12.81 -23.69
CA ARG A 47 14.90 11.64 -22.92
C ARG A 47 15.11 11.89 -21.42
N GLU A 48 14.36 12.81 -20.82
CA GLU A 48 14.10 12.65 -19.39
C GLU A 48 13.42 11.29 -19.20
N SER A 49 14.16 10.31 -18.66
CA SER A 49 13.63 8.99 -18.32
C SER A 49 12.57 9.16 -17.22
N ILE A 50 11.31 9.31 -17.61
CA ILE A 50 10.19 9.54 -16.69
C ILE A 50 9.92 8.28 -15.86
N PHE A 51 10.08 7.09 -16.46
CA PHE A 51 9.85 5.81 -15.78
C PHE A 51 11.14 5.00 -15.65
N ALA A 52 11.15 4.09 -14.67
CA ALA A 52 12.32 3.23 -14.42
C ALA A 52 12.71 2.38 -15.64
N TYR A 53 11.76 2.07 -16.53
CA TYR A 53 12.00 1.27 -17.73
C TYR A 53 12.67 2.03 -18.88
N ASP A 54 12.79 3.36 -18.78
CA ASP A 54 13.42 4.21 -19.80
C ASP A 54 14.95 4.28 -19.63
N CYS A 55 15.46 3.81 -18.48
CA CYS A 55 16.89 3.91 -18.19
C CYS A 55 17.71 2.79 -18.84
N PHE A 56 18.94 3.12 -19.23
CA PHE A 56 19.91 2.17 -19.80
C PHE A 56 20.12 0.93 -18.92
N ALA A 57 20.11 1.09 -17.60
CA ALA A 57 20.27 -0.05 -16.68
C ALA A 57 19.13 -1.07 -16.84
N TRP A 58 17.89 -0.62 -17.03
CA TRP A 58 16.74 -1.50 -17.22
C TRP A 58 16.86 -2.32 -18.51
N GLU A 59 17.19 -1.67 -19.62
CA GLU A 59 17.35 -2.34 -20.92
C GLU A 59 18.44 -3.42 -20.89
N ASN A 60 19.57 -3.14 -20.24
CA ASN A 60 20.68 -4.08 -20.16
C ASN A 60 20.46 -5.21 -19.15
N THR A 61 19.51 -5.08 -18.23
CA THR A 61 19.22 -6.14 -17.25
C THR A 61 18.63 -7.39 -17.92
N LYS A 62 18.01 -7.25 -19.11
CA LYS A 62 17.31 -8.33 -19.83
C LYS A 62 16.39 -9.15 -18.91
N SER A 63 15.66 -8.45 -18.06
CA SER A 63 14.82 -9.06 -17.03
C SER A 63 13.74 -9.97 -17.62
N VAL A 64 13.49 -11.10 -16.97
CA VAL A 64 12.30 -11.92 -17.22
C VAL A 64 11.09 -11.20 -16.63
N VAL A 65 10.08 -10.94 -17.46
CA VAL A 65 8.84 -10.28 -17.04
C VAL A 65 7.83 -11.34 -16.60
N CYS A 66 7.16 -11.10 -15.47
CA CYS A 66 6.09 -11.97 -14.97
C CYS A 66 4.89 -11.12 -14.55
N TYR A 67 3.75 -11.27 -15.24
CA TYR A 67 2.50 -10.60 -14.90
C TYR A 67 1.69 -11.41 -13.89
N ILE A 68 1.37 -10.79 -12.76
CA ILE A 68 0.43 -11.34 -11.79
C ILE A 68 -0.98 -10.93 -12.21
N THR A 69 -1.82 -11.91 -12.56
CA THR A 69 -3.18 -11.70 -13.09
C THR A 69 -4.24 -11.74 -12.00
N GLU A 70 -4.04 -12.53 -10.95
CA GLU A 70 -5.00 -12.67 -9.86
C GLU A 70 -5.04 -11.46 -8.93
N GLN A 71 -6.24 -10.89 -8.74
CA GLN A 71 -6.48 -9.77 -7.83
C GLN A 71 -6.99 -10.28 -6.47
N TYR A 72 -6.24 -9.99 -5.40
CA TYR A 72 -6.57 -10.42 -4.04
C TYR A 72 -7.22 -9.33 -3.17
N ARG A 73 -7.14 -8.05 -3.58
CA ARG A 73 -7.57 -6.93 -2.72
C ARG A 73 -9.07 -6.67 -2.78
N GLN A 74 -9.63 -6.63 -3.98
CA GLN A 74 -11.06 -6.38 -4.18
C GLN A 74 -11.79 -7.70 -4.37
N ASP A 75 -12.85 -7.91 -3.59
CA ASP A 75 -13.76 -9.06 -3.71
C ASP A 75 -15.07 -8.71 -4.43
N ASP A 76 -15.16 -7.47 -4.96
CA ASP A 76 -16.30 -6.91 -5.66
C ASP A 76 -16.04 -6.88 -7.18
N ARG A 77 -16.82 -7.67 -7.93
CA ARG A 77 -16.69 -7.80 -9.40
C ARG A 77 -17.02 -6.49 -10.11
N GLU A 78 -18.01 -5.74 -9.64
CA GLU A 78 -18.39 -4.47 -10.27
C GLU A 78 -17.27 -3.46 -10.10
N PHE A 79 -16.69 -3.38 -8.90
CA PHE A 79 -15.59 -2.47 -8.65
C PHE A 79 -14.31 -2.85 -9.41
N LEU A 80 -14.00 -4.15 -9.46
CA LEU A 80 -12.88 -4.66 -10.25
C LEU A 80 -13.01 -4.32 -11.74
N SER A 81 -14.24 -4.37 -12.29
CA SER A 81 -14.51 -3.95 -13.67
C SER A 81 -14.15 -2.48 -13.87
N ILE A 82 -14.55 -1.61 -12.95
CA ILE A 82 -14.24 -0.18 -13.01
C ILE A 82 -12.72 0.07 -12.96
N LEU A 83 -12.02 -0.52 -11.98
CA LEU A 83 -10.58 -0.35 -11.82
C LEU A 83 -9.80 -0.88 -13.04
N SER A 84 -10.25 -2.01 -13.59
CA SER A 84 -9.66 -2.61 -14.78
C SER A 84 -9.92 -1.76 -16.02
N ALA A 85 -11.10 -1.17 -16.17
CA ALA A 85 -11.44 -0.27 -17.26
C ALA A 85 -10.60 1.01 -17.24
N ILE A 86 -10.31 1.58 -16.06
CA ILE A 86 -9.38 2.70 -15.92
C ILE A 86 -7.98 2.27 -16.39
N ARG A 87 -7.48 1.13 -15.90
CA ARG A 87 -6.16 0.59 -16.24
C ARG A 87 -5.99 0.31 -17.74
N GLN A 88 -7.04 -0.14 -18.41
CA GLN A 88 -7.04 -0.46 -19.84
C GLN A 88 -7.40 0.73 -20.74
N ASN A 89 -7.69 1.89 -20.14
CA ASN A 89 -8.20 3.07 -20.84
C ASN A 89 -9.52 2.80 -21.62
N THR A 90 -10.39 1.95 -21.06
CA THR A 90 -11.72 1.58 -21.57
C THR A 90 -12.85 2.05 -20.64
N PHE A 91 -12.56 2.99 -19.75
CA PHE A 91 -13.54 3.60 -18.85
C PHE A 91 -14.63 4.32 -19.67
N ASN A 92 -15.90 4.13 -19.31
CA ASN A 92 -17.05 4.54 -20.11
C ASN A 92 -18.17 5.09 -19.23
N LYS A 93 -19.28 5.52 -19.86
CA LYS A 93 -20.43 6.14 -19.17
C LYS A 93 -21.08 5.24 -18.12
N ASN A 94 -21.10 3.91 -18.32
CA ASN A 94 -21.67 2.99 -17.33
C ASN A 94 -20.79 2.94 -16.08
N HIS A 95 -19.47 2.89 -16.25
CA HIS A 95 -18.53 2.95 -15.14
C HIS A 95 -18.63 4.29 -14.39
N LEU A 96 -18.74 5.40 -15.14
CA LEU A 96 -18.93 6.73 -14.58
C LEU A 96 -20.20 6.82 -13.72
N TYR A 97 -21.32 6.33 -14.24
CA TYR A 97 -22.59 6.31 -13.52
C TYR A 97 -22.49 5.58 -12.17
N GLN A 98 -21.74 4.47 -12.09
CA GLN A 98 -21.53 3.78 -10.83
C GLN A 98 -20.68 4.58 -9.85
N ILE A 99 -19.65 5.30 -10.32
CA ILE A 99 -18.87 6.20 -9.48
C ILE A 99 -19.71 7.41 -9.02
N GLU A 100 -20.59 7.93 -9.88
CA GLU A 100 -21.48 9.05 -9.55
C GLU A 100 -22.47 8.72 -8.44
N LYS A 101 -22.99 7.49 -8.38
CA LYS A 101 -23.81 7.02 -7.25
C LYS A 101 -23.08 7.04 -5.91
N ARG A 102 -21.74 7.10 -5.93
CA ARG A 102 -20.91 7.17 -4.73
C ARG A 102 -20.62 8.61 -4.31
N LYS A 103 -21.14 9.62 -5.04
CA LYS A 103 -21.00 11.02 -4.64
C LYS A 103 -21.71 11.28 -3.31
N VAL A 104 -21.03 11.97 -2.41
CA VAL A 104 -21.55 12.37 -1.11
C VAL A 104 -21.29 13.85 -0.88
N GLN A 105 -22.22 14.50 -0.18
CA GLN A 105 -22.04 15.86 0.31
C GLN A 105 -21.32 15.84 1.66
N LYS A 106 -20.67 16.96 2.01
CA LYS A 106 -19.86 17.09 3.24
C LYS A 106 -20.65 16.77 4.52
N ASP A 107 -21.95 17.07 4.53
CA ASP A 107 -22.80 16.89 5.70
C ASP A 107 -23.19 15.42 5.95
N ASN A 108 -23.01 14.55 4.95
CA ASN A 108 -23.38 13.13 5.00
C ASN A 108 -22.16 12.20 5.02
N PHE A 109 -21.03 12.67 5.54
CA PHE A 109 -19.84 11.85 5.63
C PHE A 109 -19.99 10.76 6.69
N PRO A 110 -19.71 9.49 6.36
CA PRO A 110 -19.63 8.45 7.36
C PRO A 110 -18.49 8.74 8.35
N GLU A 111 -18.75 8.50 9.63
CA GLU A 111 -17.79 8.74 10.71
C GLU A 111 -16.58 7.81 10.64
N ASN A 112 -15.44 8.27 11.14
CA ASN A 112 -14.19 7.50 11.27
C ASN A 112 -13.68 6.88 9.95
N ILE A 113 -14.05 7.45 8.81
CA ILE A 113 -13.55 7.04 7.49
C ILE A 113 -12.38 7.94 7.08
N PRO A 114 -11.23 7.37 6.64
CA PRO A 114 -10.09 8.13 6.18
C PRO A 114 -10.44 8.95 4.93
N LYS A 115 -9.90 10.17 4.87
CA LYS A 115 -10.11 11.09 3.76
C LYS A 115 -8.86 11.17 2.87
N LEU A 116 -9.01 11.02 1.56
CA LEU A 116 -7.92 11.06 0.60
C LEU A 116 -8.03 12.30 -0.30
N PHE A 117 -6.94 13.04 -0.42
CA PHE A 117 -6.85 14.24 -1.25
C PHE A 117 -5.62 14.20 -2.16
N SER A 118 -5.65 14.93 -3.28
CA SER A 118 -4.49 15.04 -4.17
C SER A 118 -3.37 15.93 -3.62
N HIS A 119 -3.72 16.97 -2.83
CA HIS A 119 -2.80 18.00 -2.36
C HIS A 119 -2.70 18.06 -0.83
N ASN A 120 -1.50 18.38 -0.30
CA ASN A 120 -1.25 18.51 1.14
C ASN A 120 -2.09 19.64 1.77
N ILE A 121 -2.32 20.76 1.08
CA ILE A 121 -3.08 21.88 1.63
C ILE A 121 -4.50 21.48 2.07
N ASN A 122 -5.17 20.64 1.29
CA ASN A 122 -6.50 20.11 1.62
C ASN A 122 -6.44 19.13 2.79
N VAL A 123 -5.38 18.31 2.83
CA VAL A 123 -5.13 17.39 3.95
C VAL A 123 -4.96 18.15 5.25
N ASP A 124 -4.11 19.17 5.23
CA ASP A 124 -3.77 19.95 6.42
C ASP A 124 -4.99 20.74 6.90
N PHE A 125 -5.74 21.39 5.99
CA PHE A 125 -6.99 22.06 6.32
C PHE A 125 -7.99 21.13 7.03
N VAL A 126 -8.27 19.95 6.47
CA VAL A 126 -9.24 19.01 7.05
C VAL A 126 -8.74 18.47 8.39
N ASN A 127 -7.45 18.21 8.53
CA ASN A 127 -6.88 17.73 9.77
C ASN A 127 -6.94 18.79 10.87
N ASP A 128 -6.62 20.05 10.56
CA ASP A 128 -6.68 21.17 11.51
C ASP A 128 -8.13 21.46 11.93
N GLU A 129 -9.06 21.44 10.98
CA GLU A 129 -10.50 21.59 11.24
C GLU A 129 -11.04 20.43 12.11
N THR A 130 -10.57 19.20 11.88
CA THR A 130 -11.00 18.05 12.68
C THR A 130 -10.40 18.09 14.09
N LEU A 131 -9.14 18.51 14.22
CA LEU A 131 -8.49 18.69 15.53
C LEU A 131 -9.16 19.81 16.35
N SER A 132 -9.61 20.89 15.71
CA SER A 132 -10.25 22.01 16.42
C SER A 132 -11.56 21.58 17.10
N LYS A 133 -12.31 20.66 16.49
CA LYS A 133 -13.56 20.08 17.02
C LYS A 133 -13.38 19.22 18.28
N ILE A 134 -12.16 18.81 18.61
CA ILE A 134 -11.90 18.02 19.84
C ILE A 134 -11.80 18.97 21.04
N GLU A 135 -12.70 18.85 22.02
CA GLU A 135 -12.76 19.73 23.21
C GLU A 135 -11.68 19.48 24.28
N LYS A 136 -10.65 18.69 23.96
CA LYS A 136 -9.55 18.38 24.88
C LYS A 136 -8.39 19.37 24.74
N GLU A 137 -7.58 19.44 25.80
CA GLU A 137 -6.38 20.29 25.87
C GLU A 137 -5.44 20.01 24.68
N VAL A 138 -5.00 21.09 24.02
CA VAL A 138 -4.04 21.03 22.92
C VAL A 138 -2.60 21.05 23.46
N LYS A 139 -1.78 20.12 22.98
CA LYS A 139 -0.33 20.14 23.18
C LYS A 139 0.37 20.45 21.88
N ILE A 140 1.27 21.43 21.93
CA ILE A 140 1.99 21.94 20.77
C ILE A 140 3.45 21.50 20.89
N PHE A 141 3.97 20.88 19.83
CA PHE A 141 5.36 20.48 19.69
C PHE A 141 6.00 21.28 18.55
N THR A 142 6.91 22.19 18.89
CA THR A 142 7.63 23.03 17.93
C THR A 142 8.94 22.36 17.55
N MET A 143 9.21 22.30 16.25
CA MET A 143 10.44 21.75 15.69
C MET A 143 11.63 22.60 16.13
N SER A 144 12.66 21.95 16.69
CA SER A 144 13.94 22.61 16.97
C SER A 144 14.91 22.36 15.82
N SER A 145 15.72 23.36 15.48
CA SER A 145 16.71 23.25 14.39
C SER A 145 18.07 23.79 14.81
N GLN A 146 19.13 23.30 14.15
CA GLN A 146 20.50 23.73 14.36
C GLN A 146 21.29 23.62 13.04
N GLY A 147 22.14 24.60 12.74
CA GLY A 147 23.02 24.61 11.56
C GLY A 147 22.77 25.80 10.64
N LYS A 148 23.30 25.74 9.42
CA LYS A 148 23.13 26.82 8.43
C LYS A 148 21.67 26.95 8.00
N GLU A 149 21.13 28.17 7.98
CA GLU A 149 19.72 28.46 7.68
C GLU A 149 19.23 27.84 6.36
N ILE A 150 20.04 27.92 5.30
CA ILE A 150 19.71 27.35 4.00
C ILE A 150 19.48 25.84 4.10
N LEU A 151 20.38 25.12 4.77
CA LEU A 151 20.27 23.67 4.95
C LEU A 151 19.12 23.28 5.87
N VAL A 152 18.90 24.07 6.94
CA VAL A 152 17.75 23.89 7.83
C VAL A 152 16.44 24.06 7.06
N SER A 153 16.31 25.09 6.23
CA SER A 153 15.10 25.32 5.44
C SER A 153 14.81 24.18 4.45
N ILE A 154 15.86 23.59 3.87
CA ILE A 154 15.74 22.42 2.99
C ILE A 154 15.26 21.20 3.80
N LEU A 155 15.83 20.98 4.99
CA LEU A 155 15.40 19.90 5.90
C LEU A 155 13.94 20.07 6.34
N GLN A 156 13.53 21.28 6.73
CA GLN A 156 12.17 21.58 7.14
C GLN A 156 11.17 21.31 6.00
N LYS A 157 11.44 21.80 4.79
CA LYS A 157 10.61 21.56 3.60
C LYS A 157 10.53 20.08 3.21
N GLY A 158 11.59 19.31 3.45
CA GLY A 158 11.62 17.86 3.21
C GLY A 158 11.02 17.02 4.34
N CYS A 159 10.81 17.61 5.52
CA CYS A 159 10.31 16.90 6.69
C CYS A 159 8.81 16.67 6.57
N LEU A 160 8.39 15.42 6.76
CA LEU A 160 6.99 15.04 6.73
C LEU A 160 6.24 15.41 8.01
N SER A 161 6.97 15.66 9.11
CA SER A 161 6.43 16.16 10.36
C SER A 161 6.36 17.68 10.32
N PRO A 162 5.22 18.28 10.70
CA PRO A 162 5.05 19.73 10.61
C PRO A 162 5.97 20.46 11.59
N GLU A 163 6.35 21.69 11.23
CA GLU A 163 7.16 22.55 12.09
C GLU A 163 6.47 22.83 13.42
N LYS A 164 5.14 23.00 13.40
CA LYS A 164 4.30 23.11 14.58
C LYS A 164 3.30 21.96 14.58
N LEU A 165 3.53 20.95 15.41
CA LEU A 165 2.63 19.81 15.56
C LEU A 165 1.69 20.05 16.74
N SER A 166 0.40 20.24 16.46
CA SER A 166 -0.64 20.33 17.47
C SER A 166 -1.32 18.97 17.65
N LEU A 167 -1.40 18.47 18.89
CA LEU A 167 -2.03 17.19 19.22
C LEU A 167 -3.02 17.35 20.36
N LYS A 168 -4.09 16.56 20.33
CA LYS A 168 -5.06 16.39 21.41
C LYS A 168 -5.24 14.90 21.66
N ILE A 169 -5.68 14.52 22.86
CA ILE A 169 -6.09 13.13 23.11
C ILE A 169 -7.28 12.81 22.18
N GLY A 170 -7.21 11.69 21.46
CA GLY A 170 -8.15 11.32 20.41
C GLY A 170 -7.70 11.72 19.00
N ALA A 171 -6.57 12.42 18.84
CA ALA A 171 -6.06 12.78 17.53
C ALA A 171 -5.63 11.54 16.72
N GLU A 172 -6.11 11.42 15.48
CA GLU A 172 -5.60 10.43 14.53
C GLU A 172 -4.29 10.90 13.92
N VAL A 173 -3.26 10.04 13.99
CA VAL A 173 -1.90 10.37 13.59
C VAL A 173 -1.27 9.28 12.73
N MET A 174 -0.32 9.71 11.90
CA MET A 174 0.53 8.85 11.08
C MET A 174 1.98 9.08 11.47
N PHE A 175 2.73 8.00 11.65
CA PHE A 175 4.17 8.05 11.84
C PHE A 175 4.86 8.45 10.53
N THR A 176 5.79 9.39 10.61
CA THR A 176 6.45 10.01 9.45
C THR A 176 7.88 9.52 9.22
N LYS A 177 8.39 8.68 10.14
CA LYS A 177 9.76 8.14 10.12
C LYS A 177 9.77 6.67 10.54
N ASN A 178 10.80 5.95 10.12
CA ASN A 178 11.01 4.56 10.54
C ASN A 178 11.77 4.49 11.87
N ASN A 179 11.34 3.59 12.75
CA ASN A 179 12.06 3.25 13.97
C ASN A 179 11.94 1.73 14.21
N GLN A 180 13.06 1.02 14.04
CA GLN A 180 13.10 -0.43 14.20
C GLN A 180 12.93 -0.88 15.66
N LYS A 181 13.45 -0.10 16.62
CA LYS A 181 13.37 -0.40 18.06
C LYS A 181 11.92 -0.39 18.54
N GLU A 182 11.22 0.69 18.22
CA GLU A 182 9.79 0.86 18.55
C GLU A 182 8.86 0.17 17.53
N LYS A 183 9.44 -0.46 16.50
CA LYS A 183 8.76 -1.22 15.44
C LYS A 183 7.58 -0.46 14.82
N PHE A 184 7.83 0.79 14.42
CA PHE A 184 6.94 1.55 13.55
C PHE A 184 7.68 2.01 12.29
N VAL A 185 6.93 2.14 11.21
CA VAL A 185 7.44 2.61 9.92
C VAL A 185 6.65 3.84 9.46
N ASN A 186 7.21 4.61 8.55
CA ASN A 186 6.51 5.69 7.87
C ASN A 186 5.21 5.17 7.26
N GLY A 187 4.08 5.82 7.57
CA GLY A 187 2.75 5.37 7.18
C GLY A 187 1.99 4.57 8.25
N THR A 188 2.63 4.19 9.36
CA THR A 188 1.94 3.53 10.48
C THR A 188 0.87 4.48 11.04
N LEU A 189 -0.36 4.01 11.20
CA LEU A 189 -1.48 4.79 11.75
C LEU A 189 -1.70 4.49 13.24
N GLY A 190 -2.16 5.49 13.97
CA GLY A 190 -2.60 5.33 15.36
C GLY A 190 -3.42 6.51 15.87
N VAL A 191 -3.85 6.41 17.13
CA VAL A 191 -4.60 7.43 17.84
C VAL A 191 -3.82 7.85 19.07
N VAL A 192 -3.69 9.17 19.31
CA VAL A 192 -3.12 9.69 20.55
C VAL A 192 -4.07 9.36 21.70
N VAL A 193 -3.66 8.50 22.63
CA VAL A 193 -4.50 8.08 23.75
C VAL A 193 -4.19 8.83 25.04
N ASP A 194 -2.96 9.31 25.19
CA ASP A 194 -2.53 10.07 26.36
C ASP A 194 -1.20 10.79 26.05
N PHE A 195 -0.64 11.49 27.03
CA PHE A 195 0.70 12.05 27.03
C PHE A 195 1.46 11.59 28.26
N HIS A 196 2.72 11.19 28.06
CA HIS A 196 3.58 10.69 29.12
C HIS A 196 3.75 11.72 30.25
N LYS A 197 3.64 11.28 31.51
CA LYS A 197 3.52 12.20 32.66
C LYS A 197 4.73 13.10 32.87
N SER A 198 5.94 12.54 32.71
CA SER A 198 7.21 13.26 32.90
C SER A 198 7.64 14.00 31.64
N SER A 199 7.87 13.26 30.54
CA SER A 199 8.39 13.83 29.27
C SER A 199 7.37 14.61 28.45
N LYS A 200 6.07 14.51 28.77
CA LYS A 200 4.94 15.14 28.04
C LYS A 200 4.78 14.69 26.58
N TYR A 201 5.55 13.71 26.12
CA TYR A 201 5.46 13.16 24.77
C TYR A 201 4.17 12.36 24.54
N PRO A 202 3.65 12.33 23.30
CA PRO A 202 2.40 11.64 23.00
C PRO A 202 2.55 10.11 23.13
N ILE A 203 1.49 9.48 23.64
CA ILE A 203 1.32 8.03 23.68
C ILE A 203 0.33 7.66 22.58
N VAL A 204 0.79 6.92 21.58
CA VAL A 204 -0.01 6.55 20.41
C VAL A 204 -0.39 5.07 20.48
N LYS A 205 -1.69 4.78 20.37
CA LYS A 205 -2.22 3.43 20.19
C LYS A 205 -2.32 3.12 18.70
N THR A 206 -1.53 2.17 18.23
CA THR A 206 -1.59 1.68 16.84
C THR A 206 -2.78 0.74 16.61
N LYS A 207 -3.11 0.46 15.35
CA LYS A 207 -4.17 -0.52 14.98
C LYS A 207 -3.96 -1.92 15.56
N ASN A 208 -2.72 -2.32 15.80
CA ASN A 208 -2.39 -3.61 16.42
C ASN A 208 -2.42 -3.55 17.96
N ASN A 209 -3.13 -2.58 18.54
CA ASN A 209 -3.26 -2.32 19.98
C ASN A 209 -1.94 -2.07 20.74
N ARG A 210 -0.84 -1.78 20.04
CA ARG A 210 0.43 -1.40 20.69
C ARG A 210 0.39 0.06 21.11
N LEU A 211 0.78 0.32 22.35
CA LEU A 211 1.01 1.66 22.89
C LEU A 211 2.49 2.03 22.71
N ILE A 212 2.74 3.18 22.10
CA ILE A 212 4.09 3.66 21.80
C ILE A 212 4.20 5.07 22.36
N VAL A 213 5.19 5.30 23.24
CA VAL A 213 5.59 6.66 23.63
C VAL A 213 6.44 7.21 22.50
N VAL A 214 5.98 8.28 21.86
CA VAL A 214 6.64 8.78 20.65
C VAL A 214 7.58 9.92 21.00
N GLU A 215 8.86 9.59 21.07
CA GLU A 215 9.93 10.55 21.36
C GLU A 215 10.33 11.36 20.11
N PRO A 216 10.88 12.58 20.29
CA PRO A 216 11.43 13.36 19.19
C PRO A 216 12.54 12.60 18.44
N MET A 217 12.58 12.74 17.12
CA MET A 217 13.62 12.14 16.28
C MET A 217 14.38 13.24 15.53
N GLU A 218 15.65 12.98 15.19
CA GLU A 218 16.53 13.92 14.48
C GLU A 218 16.60 13.61 12.98
N TRP A 219 16.40 14.61 12.12
CA TRP A 219 16.77 14.55 10.70
C TRP A 219 17.97 15.47 10.48
N SER A 220 19.01 14.96 9.82
CA SER A 220 20.26 15.69 9.64
C SER A 220 20.80 15.56 8.22
N VAL A 221 21.54 16.58 7.80
CA VAL A 221 22.41 16.54 6.61
C VAL A 221 23.84 16.38 7.11
N GLU A 222 24.45 15.28 6.71
CA GLU A 222 25.84 14.97 7.03
C GLU A 222 26.71 15.12 5.79
N GLU A 223 27.86 15.78 5.95
CA GLU A 223 28.86 15.93 4.91
C GLU A 223 30.23 15.61 5.53
N ASN A 224 30.94 14.63 4.96
CA ASN A 224 32.26 14.19 5.43
C ASN A 224 32.32 13.87 6.94
N GLY A 225 31.32 13.17 7.48
CA GLY A 225 31.29 12.81 8.90
C GLY A 225 30.81 13.92 9.84
N LYS A 226 30.47 15.11 9.33
CA LYS A 226 30.05 16.26 10.14
C LYS A 226 28.59 16.64 9.84
N ILE A 227 27.78 16.73 10.90
CA ILE A 227 26.41 17.25 10.80
C ILE A 227 26.47 18.74 10.47
N ARG A 228 25.98 19.11 9.29
CA ARG A 228 25.94 20.51 8.81
C ARG A 228 24.68 21.24 9.24
N ALA A 229 23.59 20.50 9.31
CA ALA A 229 22.31 20.97 9.82
C ALA A 229 21.50 19.78 10.35
N LYS A 230 20.65 20.05 11.33
CA LYS A 230 19.69 19.10 11.85
C LYS A 230 18.41 19.76 12.30
N ILE A 231 17.33 18.99 12.27
CA ILE A 231 16.03 19.32 12.84
C ILE A 231 15.58 18.18 13.75
N ILE A 232 14.88 18.51 14.83
CA ILE A 232 14.33 17.54 15.78
C ILE A 232 12.85 17.84 15.96
N GLN A 233 12.02 16.81 15.80
CA GLN A 233 10.57 16.91 15.92
C GLN A 233 9.97 15.54 16.28
N ILE A 234 8.77 15.54 16.86
CA ILE A 234 7.95 14.34 17.02
C ILE A 234 7.63 13.76 15.62
N PRO A 235 7.97 12.49 15.33
CA PRO A 235 7.79 11.87 14.01
C PRO A 235 6.33 11.49 13.71
N LEU A 236 5.40 12.43 13.92
CA LEU A 236 3.97 12.30 13.67
C LEU A 236 3.47 13.43 12.78
N ARG A 237 2.35 13.17 12.12
CA ARG A 237 1.46 14.16 11.50
C ARG A 237 0.01 13.72 11.72
N LEU A 238 -0.94 14.65 11.66
CA LEU A 238 -2.37 14.32 11.68
C LEU A 238 -2.75 13.48 10.45
N ALA A 239 -3.74 12.60 10.62
CA ALA A 239 -4.04 11.54 9.65
C ALA A 239 -5.53 11.22 9.45
N TRP A 240 -6.47 12.08 9.86
CA TRP A 240 -7.87 11.95 9.43
C TRP A 240 -7.99 12.11 7.91
N ALA A 241 -7.15 12.99 7.36
CA ALA A 241 -6.89 13.13 5.95
C ALA A 241 -5.44 12.79 5.63
N ILE A 242 -5.21 12.16 4.47
CA ILE A 242 -3.88 11.90 3.91
C ILE A 242 -3.89 12.15 2.40
N THR A 243 -2.71 12.34 1.81
CA THR A 243 -2.64 12.45 0.35
C THR A 243 -2.75 11.09 -0.32
N VAL A 244 -3.28 11.06 -1.55
CA VAL A 244 -3.32 9.84 -2.38
C VAL A 244 -1.94 9.20 -2.50
N HIS A 245 -0.88 10.01 -2.66
CA HIS A 245 0.51 9.54 -2.67
C HIS A 245 0.89 8.75 -1.41
N LYS A 246 0.52 9.24 -0.22
CA LYS A 246 0.79 8.56 1.05
C LYS A 246 -0.11 7.34 1.29
N SER A 247 -1.23 7.25 0.57
CA SER A 247 -2.12 6.08 0.63
C SER A 247 -1.62 4.88 -0.18
N GLN A 248 -0.63 5.08 -1.08
CA GLN A 248 -0.16 4.02 -1.99
C GLN A 248 0.33 2.80 -1.20
N GLY A 249 -0.12 1.61 -1.61
CA GLY A 249 0.15 0.35 -0.91
C GLY A 249 -0.80 0.04 0.25
N MET A 250 -1.58 1.01 0.75
CA MET A 250 -2.56 0.77 1.82
C MET A 250 -3.84 0.09 1.31
N SER A 251 -4.55 -0.60 2.19
CA SER A 251 -5.89 -1.15 1.93
C SER A 251 -6.87 -0.66 2.99
N MET A 252 -8.06 -0.24 2.57
CA MET A 252 -9.08 0.40 3.41
C MET A 252 -10.45 -0.25 3.15
N ASP A 253 -11.27 -0.37 4.20
CA ASP A 253 -12.65 -0.86 4.07
C ASP A 253 -13.59 0.21 3.50
N GLY A 254 -13.29 1.48 3.76
CA GLY A 254 -13.90 2.62 3.11
C GLY A 254 -12.99 3.83 3.13
N ALA A 255 -13.22 4.77 2.20
CA ALA A 255 -12.51 6.04 2.13
C ALA A 255 -13.38 7.12 1.47
N ILE A 256 -13.27 8.34 1.98
CA ILE A 256 -13.83 9.53 1.33
C ILE A 256 -12.73 10.14 0.48
N MET A 257 -13.00 10.42 -0.79
CA MET A 257 -11.99 10.91 -1.72
C MET A 257 -12.47 12.17 -2.42
N ASP A 258 -11.58 13.15 -2.51
CA ASP A 258 -11.75 14.27 -3.44
C ASP A 258 -10.73 14.13 -4.56
N LEU A 259 -11.23 13.81 -5.75
CA LEU A 259 -10.47 13.64 -6.97
C LEU A 259 -10.63 14.83 -7.92
N SER A 260 -11.27 15.92 -7.48
CA SER A 260 -11.56 17.10 -8.32
C SER A 260 -10.29 17.79 -8.82
N HIS A 261 -9.23 17.71 -8.01
CA HIS A 261 -7.92 18.29 -8.29
C HIS A 261 -6.87 17.21 -8.59
N VAL A 262 -7.25 16.11 -9.24
CA VAL A 262 -6.27 15.15 -9.76
C VAL A 262 -5.49 15.82 -10.89
N PHE A 263 -4.16 15.78 -10.79
CA PHE A 263 -3.26 16.45 -11.74
C PHE A 263 -2.28 15.49 -12.40
N GLU A 264 -2.01 14.33 -11.80
CA GLU A 264 -1.14 13.28 -12.37
C GLU A 264 -1.93 12.08 -12.88
N TYR A 265 -1.41 11.44 -13.94
CA TYR A 265 -1.94 10.18 -14.43
C TYR A 265 -1.82 9.08 -13.37
N GLY A 266 -2.80 8.18 -13.34
CA GLY A 266 -2.81 7.07 -12.37
C GLY A 266 -3.14 7.50 -10.93
N GLN A 267 -3.17 8.80 -10.60
CA GLN A 267 -3.49 9.27 -9.25
C GLN A 267 -4.90 8.86 -8.81
N GLY A 268 -5.90 9.05 -9.66
CA GLY A 268 -7.26 8.60 -9.35
C GLY A 268 -7.37 7.08 -9.25
N TYR A 269 -6.68 6.33 -10.12
CA TYR A 269 -6.58 4.87 -10.02
C TYR A 269 -5.96 4.40 -8.69
N VAL A 270 -4.88 5.05 -8.23
CA VAL A 270 -4.26 4.76 -6.93
C VAL A 270 -5.25 5.02 -5.80
N ALA A 271 -5.94 6.15 -5.82
CA ALA A 271 -6.92 6.51 -4.80
C ALA A 271 -8.05 5.47 -4.73
N LEU A 272 -8.72 5.21 -5.86
CA LEU A 272 -9.84 4.26 -5.94
C LEU A 272 -9.43 2.85 -5.51
N SER A 273 -8.26 2.38 -5.96
CA SER A 273 -7.75 1.04 -5.65
C SER A 273 -7.34 0.82 -4.18
N ARG A 274 -7.45 1.84 -3.30
CA ARG A 274 -7.25 1.69 -1.85
C ARG A 274 -8.43 1.03 -1.17
N VAL A 275 -9.64 1.21 -1.70
CA VAL A 275 -10.87 0.66 -1.12
C VAL A 275 -11.08 -0.77 -1.63
N ARG A 276 -11.62 -1.64 -0.77
CA ARG A 276 -11.88 -3.05 -1.11
C ARG A 276 -13.14 -3.26 -1.96
N ARG A 277 -14.18 -2.45 -1.73
CA ARG A 277 -15.52 -2.61 -2.32
C ARG A 277 -16.09 -1.28 -2.78
N LEU A 278 -16.92 -1.28 -3.82
CA LEU A 278 -17.58 -0.06 -4.29
C LEU A 278 -18.44 0.58 -3.19
N SER A 279 -19.07 -0.24 -2.34
CA SER A 279 -19.88 0.21 -1.20
C SER A 279 -19.11 0.96 -0.10
N GLY A 280 -17.79 0.87 -0.08
CA GLY A 280 -16.93 1.64 0.83
C GLY A 280 -16.35 2.92 0.19
N LEU A 281 -16.62 3.15 -1.10
CA LEU A 281 -16.14 4.32 -1.82
C LEU A 281 -17.08 5.49 -1.60
N TYR A 282 -16.56 6.65 -1.21
CA TYR A 282 -17.32 7.88 -1.09
C TYR A 282 -16.58 8.99 -1.83
N ILE A 283 -17.25 9.70 -2.74
CA ILE A 283 -16.61 10.70 -3.59
C ILE A 283 -17.18 12.08 -3.33
N ILE A 284 -16.31 13.06 -3.10
CA ILE A 284 -16.71 14.47 -3.00
C ILE A 284 -16.85 15.06 -4.42
N GLY A 285 -15.85 14.81 -5.25
CA GLY A 285 -15.82 15.23 -6.65
C GLY A 285 -14.69 14.55 -7.41
N PHE A 286 -14.70 14.71 -8.73
CA PHE A 286 -13.69 14.17 -9.64
C PHE A 286 -13.59 15.03 -10.91
N ASN A 287 -12.45 14.95 -11.59
CA ASN A 287 -12.27 15.45 -12.95
C ASN A 287 -12.03 14.29 -13.93
N GLU A 288 -11.94 14.57 -15.22
CA GLU A 288 -11.71 13.52 -16.24
C GLU A 288 -10.37 12.80 -16.06
N LYS A 289 -9.32 13.53 -15.66
CA LYS A 289 -7.97 12.99 -15.47
C LYS A 289 -7.92 11.93 -14.36
N ALA A 290 -8.84 11.97 -13.40
CA ALA A 290 -8.97 10.94 -12.35
C ALA A 290 -9.16 9.52 -12.91
N PHE A 291 -9.67 9.38 -14.13
CA PHE A 291 -9.94 8.08 -14.76
C PHE A 291 -8.98 7.77 -15.92
N GLN A 292 -7.87 8.51 -16.02
CA GLN A 292 -6.87 8.33 -17.07
C GLN A 292 -5.57 7.75 -16.52
N VAL A 293 -4.91 6.96 -17.36
CA VAL A 293 -3.57 6.42 -17.12
C VAL A 293 -2.60 6.95 -18.17
N HIS A 294 -1.30 6.86 -17.90
CA HIS A 294 -0.29 7.42 -18.77
C HIS A 294 -0.25 6.68 -20.13
N PRO A 295 -0.32 7.39 -21.28
CA PRO A 295 -0.30 6.77 -22.61
C PRO A 295 0.91 5.86 -22.86
N ASP A 296 2.11 6.32 -22.50
CA ASP A 296 3.33 5.53 -22.70
C ASP A 296 3.34 4.23 -21.87
N VAL A 297 2.74 4.26 -20.67
CA VAL A 297 2.58 3.06 -19.85
C VAL A 297 1.64 2.06 -20.51
N LEU A 298 0.57 2.50 -21.19
CA LEU A 298 -0.30 1.61 -21.96
C LEU A 298 0.45 0.93 -23.11
N LEU A 299 1.32 1.65 -23.80
CA LEU A 299 2.15 1.08 -24.87
C LEU A 299 3.16 0.09 -24.30
N LYS A 300 3.85 0.45 -23.22
CA LYS A 300 4.85 -0.41 -22.56
C LYS A 300 4.22 -1.65 -21.92
N ASP A 301 3.01 -1.55 -21.37
CA ASP A 301 2.27 -2.68 -20.79
C ASP A 301 2.02 -3.78 -21.82
N LYS A 302 1.73 -3.44 -23.08
CA LYS A 302 1.60 -4.43 -24.16
C LYS A 302 2.89 -5.23 -24.36
N ILE A 303 4.03 -4.53 -24.38
CA ILE A 303 5.36 -5.16 -24.53
C ILE A 303 5.62 -6.09 -23.35
N PHE A 304 5.37 -5.62 -22.13
CA PHE A 304 5.61 -6.42 -20.94
C PHE A 304 4.68 -7.64 -20.84
N ARG A 305 3.42 -7.54 -21.28
CA ARG A 305 2.49 -8.68 -21.36
C ARG A 305 2.98 -9.73 -22.35
N THR A 306 3.39 -9.32 -23.55
CA THR A 306 3.97 -10.25 -24.54
C THR A 306 5.20 -10.94 -23.97
N ALA A 307 6.13 -10.18 -23.38
CA ALA A 307 7.33 -10.74 -22.74
C ALA A 307 6.99 -11.74 -21.63
N SER A 308 5.93 -11.50 -20.84
CA SER A 308 5.47 -12.42 -19.81
C SER A 308 4.88 -13.71 -20.38
N ILE A 309 4.11 -13.63 -21.47
CA ILE A 309 3.54 -14.81 -22.15
C ILE A 309 4.66 -15.64 -22.77
N ASP A 310 5.64 -15.00 -23.40
CA ASP A 310 6.77 -15.68 -24.01
C ASP A 310 7.64 -16.36 -22.94
N ALA A 311 7.87 -15.70 -21.81
CA ALA A 311 8.51 -16.32 -20.66
C ALA A 311 7.73 -17.54 -20.16
N GLU A 312 6.41 -17.43 -19.96
CA GLU A 312 5.57 -18.54 -19.52
C GLU A 312 5.68 -19.76 -20.46
N LYS A 313 5.62 -19.55 -21.78
CA LYS A 313 5.82 -20.61 -22.78
C LYS A 313 7.18 -21.28 -22.62
N VAL A 314 8.26 -20.50 -22.61
CA VAL A 314 9.63 -21.02 -22.48
C VAL A 314 9.77 -21.86 -21.21
N PHE A 315 9.28 -21.37 -20.07
CA PHE A 315 9.38 -22.10 -18.80
C PHE A 315 8.45 -23.31 -18.74
N SER A 316 7.30 -23.30 -19.42
CA SER A 316 6.38 -24.44 -19.48
C SER A 316 6.92 -25.64 -20.27
N GLU A 317 7.82 -25.38 -21.23
CA GLU A 317 8.48 -26.42 -22.04
C GLU A 317 9.65 -27.08 -21.31
N ILE A 318 10.14 -26.49 -20.21
CA ILE A 318 11.27 -27.04 -19.44
C ILE A 318 10.76 -28.19 -18.56
N PRO A 319 11.31 -29.41 -18.71
CA PRO A 319 10.97 -30.54 -17.84
C PRO A 319 11.24 -30.22 -16.36
N SER A 320 10.34 -30.66 -15.47
CA SER A 320 10.39 -30.32 -14.04
C SER A 320 11.69 -30.73 -13.32
N ASP A 321 12.30 -31.83 -13.74
CA ASP A 321 13.58 -32.33 -13.27
C ASP A 321 14.73 -31.42 -13.69
N LYS A 322 14.71 -30.96 -14.95
CA LYS A 322 15.68 -29.99 -15.47
C LYS A 322 15.55 -28.64 -14.78
N LEU A 323 14.32 -28.18 -14.54
CA LEU A 323 14.08 -26.93 -13.81
C LEU A 323 14.59 -27.01 -12.37
N THR A 324 14.34 -28.13 -11.69
CA THR A 324 14.86 -28.38 -10.33
C THR A 324 16.38 -28.35 -10.32
N LYS A 325 17.01 -29.02 -11.28
CA LYS A 325 18.47 -28.98 -11.44
C LYS A 325 18.99 -27.57 -11.69
N MET A 326 18.33 -26.78 -12.55
CA MET A 326 18.72 -25.39 -12.78
C MET A 326 18.64 -24.53 -11.52
N HIS A 327 17.60 -24.71 -10.70
CA HIS A 327 17.48 -24.01 -9.41
C HIS A 327 18.59 -24.44 -8.44
N ASP A 328 18.90 -25.73 -8.39
CA ASP A 328 19.95 -26.28 -7.53
C ASP A 328 21.33 -25.75 -7.95
N ASP A 329 21.64 -25.80 -9.25
CA ASP A 329 22.88 -25.28 -9.84
C ASP A 329 23.03 -23.78 -9.57
N PHE A 330 21.93 -23.01 -9.64
CA PHE A 330 21.90 -21.59 -9.30
C PHE A 330 22.20 -21.32 -7.81
N VAL A 331 21.61 -22.11 -6.90
CA VAL A 331 21.90 -21.99 -5.46
C VAL A 331 23.35 -22.30 -5.18
N ILE A 332 23.90 -23.35 -5.80
CA ILE A 332 25.31 -23.77 -5.63
C ILE A 332 26.26 -22.70 -6.17
N SER A 333 25.99 -22.12 -7.35
CA SER A 333 26.87 -21.12 -7.96
C SER A 333 26.97 -19.83 -7.13
N LEU A 334 25.94 -19.50 -6.35
CA LEU A 334 25.95 -18.41 -5.38
C LEU A 334 26.56 -18.78 -4.01
N GLY A 335 27.15 -19.97 -3.89
CA GLY A 335 27.74 -20.47 -2.63
C GLY A 335 26.70 -20.97 -1.61
N GLY A 336 25.44 -21.12 -2.02
CA GLY A 336 24.39 -21.72 -1.21
C GLY A 336 24.48 -23.25 -1.17
N LYS A 337 23.80 -23.86 -0.20
CA LYS A 337 23.67 -25.32 -0.11
C LYS A 337 22.27 -25.73 -0.54
N VAL A 338 22.18 -26.64 -1.50
CA VAL A 338 20.91 -27.27 -1.88
C VAL A 338 20.44 -28.13 -0.72
N ILE A 339 19.38 -27.70 -0.06
CA ILE A 339 18.80 -28.44 1.06
C ILE A 339 17.94 -29.57 0.46
N SER A 340 18.55 -30.73 0.23
CA SER A 340 17.77 -31.95 0.06
C SER A 340 17.02 -32.21 1.37
N LYS A 341 15.69 -32.03 1.35
CA LYS A 341 14.77 -32.04 2.50
C LYS A 341 14.62 -30.70 3.23
N PHE A 342 13.98 -29.73 2.58
CA PHE A 342 12.67 -29.43 3.15
C PHE A 342 11.81 -30.65 2.85
N LYS A 343 11.49 -31.46 3.88
CA LYS A 343 10.29 -32.32 3.76
C LYS A 343 9.22 -31.38 3.24
N ASN A 344 8.69 -31.66 2.06
CA ASN A 344 7.47 -31.03 1.57
C ASN A 344 6.48 -31.02 2.74
N LYS A 345 6.40 -29.92 3.49
CA LYS A 345 5.09 -29.41 3.87
C LYS A 345 4.50 -29.20 2.50
N LYS A 346 3.71 -30.19 2.05
CA LYS A 346 3.01 -30.17 0.77
C LYS A 346 2.70 -28.70 0.51
N ILE A 347 3.25 -28.14 -0.56
CA ILE A 347 2.56 -27.06 -1.23
C ILE A 347 1.24 -27.73 -1.58
N VAL A 348 0.26 -27.55 -0.70
CA VAL A 348 -1.09 -28.00 -0.95
C VAL A 348 -1.50 -27.05 -2.05
N ASN A 349 -1.26 -27.44 -3.30
CA ASN A 349 -2.16 -27.08 -4.36
C ASN A 349 -3.52 -27.50 -3.81
N ASN A 350 -4.26 -26.52 -3.28
CA ASN A 350 -5.63 -26.70 -2.84
C ASN A 350 -6.41 -26.88 -4.13
N ASN A 351 -6.26 -28.04 -4.76
CA ASN A 351 -7.21 -28.51 -5.73
C ASN A 351 -8.50 -28.66 -4.93
N PHE A 352 -9.29 -27.59 -4.89
CA PHE A 352 -10.53 -27.53 -4.13
C PHE A 352 -11.43 -28.71 -4.50
N GLU A 353 -11.30 -29.22 -5.72
CA GLU A 353 -11.94 -30.45 -6.20
C GLU A 353 -11.58 -31.69 -5.37
N GLU A 354 -10.30 -31.94 -5.06
CA GLU A 354 -9.92 -33.10 -4.24
C GLU A 354 -10.40 -32.97 -2.79
N ILE A 355 -10.35 -31.76 -2.23
CA ILE A 355 -10.88 -31.52 -0.88
C ILE A 355 -12.41 -31.68 -0.88
N ARG A 356 -13.08 -31.26 -1.96
CA ARG A 356 -14.54 -31.38 -2.13
C ARG A 356 -15.01 -32.82 -2.32
N LYS A 357 -14.15 -33.74 -2.77
CA LYS A 357 -14.46 -35.19 -2.72
C LYS A 357 -14.72 -35.68 -1.30
N LYS A 358 -14.02 -35.11 -0.29
CA LYS A 358 -14.18 -35.50 1.13
C LYS A 358 -15.09 -34.54 1.92
N PHE A 359 -15.15 -33.27 1.51
CA PHE A 359 -15.89 -32.21 2.18
C PHE A 359 -16.60 -31.36 1.12
N PRO A 360 -17.82 -31.72 0.68
CA PRO A 360 -18.51 -31.11 -0.47
C PRO A 360 -18.62 -29.58 -0.40
N ASN A 361 -18.68 -29.03 0.82
CA ASN A 361 -18.85 -27.60 1.07
C ASN A 361 -17.56 -26.90 1.54
N ALA A 362 -16.41 -27.55 1.41
CA ALA A 362 -15.13 -26.93 1.74
C ALA A 362 -14.91 -25.65 0.91
N TYR A 363 -14.59 -24.56 1.62
CA TYR A 363 -14.31 -23.23 1.06
C TYR A 363 -15.46 -22.59 0.25
N ARG A 364 -16.68 -23.15 0.31
CA ARG A 364 -17.87 -22.44 -0.18
C ARG A 364 -18.23 -21.30 0.79
N PRO A 365 -18.77 -20.18 0.30
CA PRO A 365 -19.27 -19.11 1.18
C PRO A 365 -20.33 -19.64 2.14
N TRP A 366 -20.48 -18.99 3.29
CA TRP A 366 -21.55 -19.26 4.26
C TRP A 366 -22.78 -18.45 3.86
N VAL A 367 -23.96 -19.07 3.87
CA VAL A 367 -25.24 -18.39 3.67
C VAL A 367 -25.97 -18.21 5.01
N LYS A 368 -26.97 -17.33 5.06
CA LYS A 368 -27.68 -17.03 6.32
C LYS A 368 -28.31 -18.28 6.96
N ASP A 369 -28.85 -19.18 6.13
CA ASP A 369 -29.45 -20.44 6.62
C ASP A 369 -28.42 -21.38 7.25
N ASP A 370 -27.17 -21.34 6.78
CA ASP A 370 -26.08 -22.12 7.38
C ASP A 370 -25.76 -21.62 8.80
N ASP A 371 -25.82 -20.31 9.04
CA ASP A 371 -25.56 -19.72 10.36
C ASP A 371 -26.65 -20.08 11.36
N GLU A 372 -27.91 -20.08 10.92
CA GLU A 372 -29.06 -20.47 11.76
C GLU A 372 -29.00 -21.97 12.11
N LYS A 373 -28.74 -22.82 11.11
CA LYS A 373 -28.54 -24.25 11.33
C LYS A 373 -27.35 -24.52 12.27
N LEU A 374 -26.28 -23.74 12.16
CA LEU A 374 -25.10 -23.86 13.03
C LEU A 374 -25.41 -23.48 14.48
N ARG A 375 -26.18 -22.40 14.70
CA ARG A 375 -26.66 -21.99 16.03
C ARG A 375 -27.50 -23.09 16.68
N ILE A 376 -28.45 -23.66 15.95
CA ILE A 376 -29.33 -24.73 16.44
C ILE A 376 -28.52 -25.98 16.83
N LEU A 377 -27.59 -26.40 15.97
CA LEU A 377 -26.79 -27.60 16.21
C LEU A 377 -25.80 -27.42 17.37
N PHE A 378 -25.25 -26.23 17.53
CA PHE A 378 -24.40 -25.91 18.67
C PHE A 378 -25.21 -25.85 19.99
N ALA A 379 -26.41 -25.24 19.97
CA ALA A 379 -27.30 -25.22 21.13
C ALA A 379 -27.76 -26.62 21.58
N LYS A 380 -27.79 -27.60 20.67
CA LYS A 380 -28.04 -29.02 20.98
C LYS A 380 -26.82 -29.75 21.57
N ASN A 381 -25.77 -29.04 21.99
CA ASN A 381 -24.50 -29.61 22.51
C ASN A 381 -23.83 -30.63 21.57
N MET A 382 -24.08 -30.51 20.27
CA MET A 382 -23.47 -31.41 19.30
C MET A 382 -21.97 -31.08 19.15
N SER A 383 -21.12 -32.11 19.07
CA SER A 383 -19.69 -31.88 19.02
C SER A 383 -19.28 -31.19 17.70
N VAL A 384 -18.21 -30.37 17.73
CA VAL A 384 -17.67 -29.70 16.53
C VAL A 384 -17.29 -30.72 15.43
N LYS A 385 -16.93 -31.95 15.82
CA LYS A 385 -16.65 -33.04 14.89
C LYS A 385 -17.89 -33.47 14.11
N ASP A 386 -19.03 -33.56 14.79
CA ASP A 386 -20.29 -34.02 14.21
C ASP A 386 -20.94 -32.91 13.40
N ILE A 387 -20.88 -31.67 13.87
CA ILE A 387 -21.31 -30.48 13.12
C ILE A 387 -20.53 -30.38 11.80
N ALA A 388 -19.21 -30.60 11.83
CA ALA A 388 -18.39 -30.58 10.62
C ALA A 388 -18.82 -31.65 9.59
N LYS A 389 -19.24 -32.82 10.06
CA LYS A 389 -19.75 -33.90 9.19
C LYS A 389 -21.09 -33.51 8.55
N GLU A 390 -22.00 -32.94 9.33
CA GLU A 390 -23.32 -32.48 8.89
C GLU A 390 -23.24 -31.37 7.83
N PHE A 391 -22.31 -30.42 8.02
CA PHE A 391 -22.10 -29.34 7.05
C PHE A 391 -21.23 -29.76 5.85
N GLY A 392 -20.64 -30.95 5.86
CA GLY A 392 -19.68 -31.37 4.83
C GLY A 392 -18.47 -30.43 4.75
N ARG A 393 -18.03 -29.86 5.88
CA ARG A 393 -16.94 -28.88 5.99
C ARG A 393 -15.84 -29.41 6.92
N LYS A 394 -14.66 -28.79 6.86
CA LYS A 394 -13.56 -29.09 7.80
C LYS A 394 -13.91 -28.53 9.19
N ARG A 395 -13.45 -29.19 10.27
CA ARG A 395 -13.66 -28.72 11.66
C ARG A 395 -13.24 -27.27 11.88
N GLY A 396 -12.08 -26.88 11.36
CA GLY A 396 -11.60 -25.50 11.50
C GLY A 396 -12.53 -24.45 10.88
N ALA A 397 -13.29 -24.80 9.83
CA ALA A 397 -14.29 -23.89 9.26
C ALA A 397 -15.51 -23.73 10.18
N ILE A 398 -15.89 -24.78 10.91
CA ILE A 398 -16.95 -24.72 11.93
C ILE A 398 -16.47 -23.88 13.12
N THR A 399 -15.28 -24.17 13.65
CA THR A 399 -14.72 -23.43 14.80
C THR A 399 -14.58 -21.94 14.52
N SER A 400 -13.97 -21.58 13.38
CA SER A 400 -13.82 -20.17 12.98
C SER A 400 -15.18 -19.48 12.75
N ARG A 401 -16.20 -20.22 12.31
CA ARG A 401 -17.54 -19.65 12.15
C ARG A 401 -18.26 -19.48 13.48
N LEU A 402 -18.10 -20.41 14.42
CA LEU A 402 -18.63 -20.29 15.78
C LEU A 402 -17.99 -19.11 16.53
N GLU A 403 -16.67 -18.89 16.38
CA GLU A 403 -15.97 -17.70 16.90
C GLU A 403 -16.54 -16.40 16.30
N LYS A 404 -16.75 -16.38 14.98
CA LYS A 404 -17.33 -15.22 14.29
C LYS A 404 -18.79 -14.94 14.66
N LEU A 405 -19.54 -15.95 15.08
CA LEU A 405 -20.90 -15.83 15.60
C LEU A 405 -20.93 -15.60 17.13
N GLU A 406 -19.76 -15.47 17.77
CA GLU A 406 -19.57 -15.25 19.21
C GLU A 406 -20.16 -16.37 20.09
N LEU A 407 -20.26 -17.59 19.55
CA LEU A 407 -20.77 -18.77 20.27
C LEU A 407 -19.67 -19.51 21.05
N VAL A 408 -18.40 -19.27 20.70
CA VAL A 408 -17.21 -19.82 21.35
C VAL A 408 -16.16 -18.70 21.43
N LYS A 409 -15.38 -18.67 22.52
CA LYS A 409 -14.32 -17.67 22.75
C LYS A 409 -13.04 -17.96 21.99
#